data_AF-X1M805-F1
#
_entry.id   AF-X1M805-F1
#
_cell.length_a   1.000
_cell.length_b   1.000
_cell.length_c   1.000
_cell.angle_alpha   90.00
_cell.angle_beta   90.00
_cell.angle_gamma   90.00
#
_symmetry.space_group_name_H-M   'P 1'
#
loop_
_entity.id
_entity.type
_entity.pdbx_description
1 polymer ?
#
loop_
_entity_poly.entity_id
_entity_poly.type
_entity_poly.pdbx_seq_one_letter_code
_entity_poly.pdbx_strand_id
1 'polypeptide(L)'
;DKSTILAMGAGEELDKLVATEVMEELMPEFTPQNALDLQLIGSPVKSPKGNWLCLCRYDEGDIPTWRPVPFSTDFSAAWQVVEKMEAEGYGHKHLKYSQNRHEGVTWFFMQSGQGIFEATGRDIKEAICKAALLTRLAG
;
A
#
# COMPACT_ATOMS: atom_id res chain seq x y z
N ASP A 1 -7.67 -12.37 -7.10
CA ASP A 1 -7.58 -13.72 -6.51
C ASP A 1 -6.30 -13.81 -5.66
N LYS A 2 -6.22 -14.75 -4.71
CA LYS A 2 -5.07 -14.91 -3.80
C LYS A 2 -3.73 -15.10 -4.52
N SER A 3 -3.70 -15.89 -5.60
CA SER A 3 -2.49 -16.14 -6.38
C SER A 3 -2.00 -14.89 -7.11
N THR A 4 -2.91 -14.08 -7.65
CA THR A 4 -2.58 -12.77 -8.24
C THR A 4 -1.88 -11.87 -7.23
N ILE A 5 -2.45 -11.69 -6.02
CA ILE A 5 -1.88 -10.79 -5.00
C ILE A 5 -0.47 -11.24 -4.58
N LEU A 6 -0.26 -12.55 -4.42
CA LEU A 6 1.05 -13.10 -4.06
C LEU A 6 2.10 -12.90 -5.16
N ALA A 7 1.68 -12.91 -6.43
CA ALA A 7 2.55 -12.71 -7.58
C ALA A 7 2.89 -11.24 -7.88
N MET A 8 2.11 -10.27 -7.36
CA MET A 8 2.37 -8.83 -7.57
C MET A 8 3.73 -8.43 -6.98
N GLY A 9 4.50 -7.60 -7.68
CA GLY A 9 5.68 -6.97 -7.10
C GLY A 9 5.32 -5.69 -6.35
N ALA A 10 6.21 -5.22 -5.47
CA ALA A 10 6.14 -3.85 -4.98
C ALA A 10 6.11 -2.83 -6.14
N GLY A 11 5.28 -1.81 -6.01
CA GLY A 11 5.07 -0.79 -7.04
C GLY A 11 3.61 -0.34 -7.13
N GLU A 12 3.35 0.50 -8.13
CA GLU A 12 2.11 1.27 -8.26
C GLU A 12 0.84 0.41 -8.31
N GLU A 13 0.86 -0.74 -8.98
CA GLU A 13 -0.32 -1.62 -9.04
C GLU A 13 -0.70 -2.19 -7.67
N LEU A 14 0.30 -2.63 -6.88
CA LEU A 14 0.09 -3.14 -5.53
C LEU A 14 -0.38 -2.00 -4.61
N ASP A 15 0.26 -0.84 -4.69
CA ASP A 15 -0.07 0.33 -3.89
C ASP A 15 -1.48 0.85 -4.18
N LYS A 16 -1.90 0.83 -5.45
CA LYS A 16 -3.25 1.19 -5.89
C LYS A 16 -4.29 0.26 -5.27
N LEU A 17 -4.01 -1.04 -5.25
CA LEU A 17 -4.90 -2.03 -4.67
C LEU A 17 -4.98 -1.87 -3.15
N VAL A 18 -3.86 -1.62 -2.47
CA VAL A 18 -3.84 -1.31 -1.02
C VAL A 18 -4.65 -0.05 -0.72
N ALA A 19 -4.46 1.04 -1.46
CA ALA A 19 -5.21 2.28 -1.28
C ALA A 19 -6.73 2.06 -1.40
N THR A 20 -7.14 1.25 -2.38
CA THR A 20 -8.54 0.99 -2.69
C THR A 20 -9.19 0.03 -1.68
N GLU A 21 -8.57 -1.13 -1.45
CA GLU A 21 -9.19 -2.23 -0.71
C GLU A 21 -8.93 -2.15 0.80
N VAL A 22 -7.71 -1.77 1.20
CA VAL A 22 -7.27 -1.76 2.60
C VAL A 22 -7.49 -0.38 3.23
N MET A 23 -7.06 0.66 2.54
CA MET A 23 -7.23 2.04 3.03
C MET A 23 -8.62 2.63 2.69
N GLU A 24 -9.43 1.88 1.94
CA GLU A 24 -10.82 2.19 1.59
C GLU A 24 -10.97 3.58 0.94
N GLU A 25 -10.02 3.96 0.08
CA GLU A 25 -10.07 5.22 -0.65
C GLU A 25 -9.94 4.97 -2.16
N LEU A 26 -11.03 5.20 -2.89
CA LEU A 26 -11.01 5.19 -4.35
C LEU A 26 -10.11 6.32 -4.87
N MET A 27 -9.49 6.08 -6.03
CA MET A 27 -8.77 7.11 -6.75
C MET A 27 -9.69 8.29 -7.04
N PRO A 28 -9.29 9.54 -6.70
CA PRO A 28 -10.12 10.68 -7.03
C PRO A 28 -10.27 10.89 -8.54
N GLU A 29 -11.46 11.30 -8.99
CA GLU A 29 -11.77 11.55 -10.40
C GLU A 29 -11.53 13.01 -10.83
N PHE A 30 -11.34 13.92 -9.87
CA PHE A 30 -11.11 15.33 -10.14
C PHE A 30 -9.62 15.64 -10.35
N THR A 31 -9.29 16.62 -11.18
CA THR A 31 -7.92 17.08 -11.39
C THR A 31 -7.71 18.42 -10.67
N PRO A 32 -6.81 18.51 -9.67
CA PRO A 32 -6.53 19.78 -8.99
C PRO A 32 -5.86 20.79 -9.93
N GLN A 33 -6.38 22.01 -10.01
CA GLN A 33 -5.90 23.04 -10.93
C GLN A 33 -4.51 23.59 -10.57
N ASN A 34 -4.15 23.58 -9.28
CA ASN A 34 -2.89 24.10 -8.74
C ASN A 34 -1.89 23.00 -8.34
N ALA A 35 -2.06 21.77 -8.88
CA ALA A 35 -1.24 20.64 -8.50
C ALA A 35 0.26 20.87 -8.76
N LEU A 36 0.61 21.45 -9.92
CA LEU A 36 1.99 21.73 -10.29
C LEU A 36 2.63 22.77 -9.34
N ASP A 37 1.95 23.89 -9.11
CA ASP A 37 2.45 24.94 -8.21
C ASP A 37 2.70 24.41 -6.80
N LEU A 38 1.74 23.63 -6.27
CA LEU A 38 1.83 23.02 -4.96
C LEU A 38 2.95 21.98 -4.87
N GLN A 39 3.19 21.21 -5.93
CA GLN A 39 4.30 20.28 -5.99
C GLN A 39 5.65 21.01 -6.02
N LEU A 40 5.79 22.10 -6.78
CA LEU A 40 7.04 22.86 -6.89
C LEU A 40 7.47 23.49 -5.56
N ILE A 41 6.52 23.80 -4.68
CA ILE A 41 6.81 24.29 -3.31
C ILE A 41 6.95 23.16 -2.28
N GLY A 42 6.98 21.89 -2.72
CA GLY A 42 7.20 20.73 -1.85
C GLY A 42 5.97 20.26 -1.09
N SER A 43 4.76 20.67 -1.50
CA SER A 43 3.50 20.30 -0.84
C SER A 43 2.49 19.72 -1.84
N PRO A 44 2.77 18.53 -2.42
CA PRO A 44 1.88 17.93 -3.40
C PRO A 44 0.46 17.75 -2.85
N VAL A 45 -0.55 17.85 -3.73
CA VAL A 45 -1.95 17.70 -3.34
C VAL A 45 -2.20 16.27 -2.87
N LYS A 46 -2.85 16.12 -1.72
CA LYS A 46 -3.27 14.84 -1.17
C LYS A 46 -4.77 14.66 -1.34
N SER A 47 -5.21 13.41 -1.49
CA SER A 47 -6.63 13.08 -1.42
C SER A 47 -7.21 13.32 -0.01
N PRO A 48 -8.54 13.34 0.18
CA PRO A 48 -9.16 13.61 1.46
C PRO A 48 -8.68 12.70 2.61
N LYS A 49 -8.46 11.41 2.37
CA LYS A 49 -7.88 10.50 3.38
C LYS A 49 -6.35 10.36 3.26
N GLY A 50 -5.74 11.01 2.27
CA GLY A 50 -4.29 11.09 2.10
C GLY A 50 -3.63 9.85 1.50
N ASN A 51 -4.37 8.87 0.98
CA ASN A 51 -3.81 7.65 0.36
C ASN A 51 -3.45 7.83 -1.12
N TRP A 52 -3.75 9.00 -1.69
CA TRP A 52 -3.35 9.37 -3.04
C TRP A 52 -2.65 10.72 -3.05
N LEU A 53 -1.65 10.84 -3.91
CA LEU A 53 -0.90 12.05 -4.19
C LEU A 53 -1.18 12.46 -5.65
N CYS A 54 -1.57 13.70 -5.88
CA CYS A 54 -1.62 14.24 -7.23
C CYS A 54 -0.24 14.79 -7.57
N LEU A 55 0.40 14.16 -8.55
CA LEU A 55 1.75 14.48 -8.98
C LEU A 55 1.76 14.86 -10.47
N CYS A 56 2.57 15.84 -10.80
CA CYS A 56 2.93 16.23 -12.17
C CYS A 56 4.33 15.69 -12.44
N ARG A 57 4.47 14.80 -13.41
CA ARG A 57 5.78 14.27 -13.82
C ARG A 57 6.18 14.84 -15.17
N TYR A 58 7.46 15.21 -15.27
CA TYR A 58 8.02 15.83 -16.47
C TYR A 58 7.93 14.91 -17.70
N ASP A 59 8.19 13.62 -17.53
CA ASP A 59 8.10 12.60 -18.58
C ASP A 59 6.64 12.29 -19.01
N GLU A 60 5.66 12.79 -18.25
CA GLU A 60 4.22 12.69 -18.54
C GLU A 60 3.63 14.04 -18.97
N GLY A 61 4.49 15.01 -19.32
CA GLY A 61 4.07 16.33 -19.80
C GLY A 61 3.54 17.25 -18.70
N ASP A 62 3.97 17.04 -17.45
CA ASP A 62 3.51 17.77 -16.27
C ASP A 62 1.98 17.75 -16.08
N ILE A 63 1.33 16.70 -16.59
CA ILE A 63 -0.11 16.49 -16.44
C ILE A 63 -0.39 15.97 -15.02
N PRO A 64 -1.23 16.67 -14.23
CA PRO A 64 -1.55 16.22 -12.87
C PRO A 64 -2.26 14.87 -12.88
N THR A 65 -1.65 13.88 -12.24
CA THR A 65 -2.14 12.50 -12.19
C THR A 65 -2.17 12.00 -10.75
N TRP A 66 -3.25 11.34 -10.36
CA TRP A 66 -3.32 10.69 -9.05
C TRP A 66 -2.50 9.41 -9.03
N ARG A 67 -1.61 9.32 -8.04
CA ARG A 67 -0.78 8.15 -7.76
C ARG A 67 -1.07 7.68 -6.34
N PRO A 68 -1.09 6.37 -6.08
CA PRO A 68 -1.23 5.89 -4.73
C PRO A 68 0.00 6.30 -3.91
N VAL A 69 -0.18 6.45 -2.60
CA VAL A 69 0.93 6.51 -1.64
C VAL A 69 1.78 5.24 -1.78
N PRO A 70 3.12 5.33 -1.67
CA PRO A 70 4.04 4.20 -1.90
C PRO A 70 4.02 3.14 -0.79
N PHE A 71 2.87 2.53 -0.49
CA PHE A 71 2.69 1.57 0.61
C PHE A 71 3.66 0.39 0.59
N SER A 72 3.98 -0.14 -0.59
CA SER A 72 4.85 -1.30 -0.76
C SER A 72 6.33 -0.94 -0.89
N THR A 73 6.68 0.35 -0.98
CA THR A 73 8.06 0.81 -1.22
C THR A 73 8.57 1.83 -0.19
N ASP A 74 7.70 2.48 0.57
CA ASP A 74 8.02 3.34 1.70
C ASP A 74 7.61 2.70 3.03
N PHE A 75 8.51 2.71 4.01
CA PHE A 75 8.27 2.01 5.28
C PHE A 75 7.22 2.71 6.13
N SER A 76 7.22 4.04 6.15
CA SER A 76 6.24 4.81 6.93
C SER A 76 4.83 4.62 6.36
N ALA A 77 4.68 4.61 5.03
CA ALA A 77 3.42 4.27 4.38
C ALA A 77 2.99 2.82 4.67
N ALA A 78 3.90 1.85 4.55
CA ALA A 78 3.61 0.45 4.89
C ALA A 78 3.09 0.30 6.33
N TRP A 79 3.63 1.08 7.26
CA TRP A 79 3.22 1.03 8.65
C TRP A 79 1.80 1.55 8.88
N GLN A 80 1.34 2.53 8.10
CA GLN A 80 -0.06 3.00 8.15
C GLN A 80 -1.05 1.88 7.80
N VAL A 81 -0.66 0.94 6.93
CA VAL A 81 -1.45 -0.24 6.62
C VAL A 81 -1.58 -1.15 7.85
N VAL A 82 -0.50 -1.33 8.61
CA VAL A 82 -0.52 -2.10 9.86
C VAL A 82 -1.44 -1.44 10.89
N GLU A 83 -1.30 -0.12 11.07
CA GLU A 83 -2.13 0.65 12.01
C GLU A 83 -3.62 0.59 11.63
N LYS A 84 -3.95 0.71 10.35
CA LYS A 84 -5.32 0.56 9.83
C LYS A 84 -5.87 -0.83 10.12
N MET A 85 -5.12 -1.88 9.82
CA MET A 85 -5.55 -3.26 10.05
C MET A 85 -5.73 -3.55 11.56
N GLU A 86 -4.84 -3.05 12.41
CA GLU A 86 -4.96 -3.19 13.87
C GLU A 86 -6.21 -2.48 14.41
N ALA A 87 -6.45 -1.25 13.95
CA ALA A 87 -7.62 -0.47 14.35
C ALA A 87 -8.95 -1.15 13.98
N GLU A 88 -8.94 -1.98 12.93
CA GLU A 88 -10.09 -2.78 12.48
C GLU A 88 -10.20 -4.15 13.17
N GLY A 89 -9.30 -4.46 14.11
CA GLY A 89 -9.31 -5.71 14.86
C GLY A 89 -8.63 -6.88 14.16
N TYR A 90 -7.89 -6.63 13.07
CA TYR A 90 -6.98 -7.62 12.48
C TYR A 90 -5.71 -7.67 13.34
N GLY A 91 -5.51 -8.82 14.00
CA GLY A 91 -4.67 -8.98 15.18
C GLY A 91 -3.18 -8.72 14.97
N HIS A 92 -2.60 -8.05 15.98
CA HIS A 92 -1.23 -7.53 16.08
C HIS A 92 -0.14 -8.56 16.51
N LYS A 93 -0.50 -9.77 16.97
CA LYS A 93 0.33 -10.43 18.02
C LYS A 93 1.53 -11.26 17.61
N HIS A 94 1.74 -11.55 16.32
CA HIS A 94 2.89 -12.36 15.91
C HIS A 94 3.53 -11.84 14.63
N LEU A 95 4.12 -10.65 14.70
CA LEU A 95 5.07 -10.22 13.67
C LEU A 95 6.32 -11.12 13.74
N LYS A 96 6.34 -12.21 12.96
CA LYS A 96 7.53 -13.04 12.81
C LYS A 96 8.23 -12.70 11.49
N TYR A 97 9.13 -11.73 11.59
CA TYR A 97 10.12 -11.51 10.53
C TYR A 97 11.20 -12.59 10.63
N SER A 98 11.38 -13.36 9.56
CA SER A 98 12.61 -14.14 9.39
C SER A 98 13.09 -13.98 7.96
N GLN A 99 14.22 -13.31 7.81
CA GLN A 99 14.91 -13.23 6.54
C GLN A 99 15.59 -14.58 6.28
N ASN A 100 15.04 -15.37 5.36
CA ASN A 100 15.74 -16.57 4.92
C ASN A 100 16.87 -16.12 3.99
N ARG A 101 18.09 -15.91 4.53
CA ARG A 101 19.25 -15.39 3.77
C ARG A 101 19.60 -16.24 2.54
N HIS A 102 19.16 -17.49 2.49
CA HIS A 102 19.36 -18.40 1.37
C HIS A 102 18.37 -18.21 0.23
N GLU A 103 17.19 -17.62 0.47
CA GLU A 103 16.12 -17.45 -0.53
C GLU A 103 15.77 -15.99 -0.83
N GLY A 104 16.21 -15.04 0.02
CA GLY A 104 15.97 -13.61 -0.20
C GLY A 104 14.51 -13.16 -0.03
N VAL A 105 13.70 -13.96 0.68
CA VAL A 105 12.26 -13.74 0.87
C VAL A 105 11.97 -13.26 2.29
N THR A 106 11.11 -12.24 2.39
CA THR A 106 10.51 -11.77 3.64
C THR A 106 9.07 -12.27 3.72
N TRP A 107 8.62 -12.67 4.91
CA TRP A 107 7.25 -13.14 5.15
C TRP A 107 6.61 -12.29 6.24
N PHE A 108 5.31 -12.08 6.08
CA PHE A 108 4.46 -11.33 7.00
C PHE A 108 3.11 -12.02 7.09
N PHE A 109 2.51 -12.02 8.28
CA PHE A 109 1.16 -12.52 8.43
C PHE A 109 0.28 -11.63 9.29
N MET A 110 -1.01 -11.68 9.01
CA MET A 110 -2.07 -11.02 9.74
C MET A 110 -3.09 -12.07 10.18
N GLN A 111 -3.74 -11.83 11.30
CA GLN A 111 -4.77 -12.73 11.82
C GLN A 111 -6.11 -12.01 11.84
N SER A 112 -7.16 -12.65 11.32
CA SER A 112 -8.55 -12.21 11.47
C SER A 112 -9.36 -13.27 12.21
N GLY A 113 -10.62 -12.98 12.51
CA GLY A 113 -11.56 -13.97 13.03
C GLY A 113 -11.76 -15.19 12.11
N GLN A 114 -11.36 -15.11 10.83
CA GLN A 114 -11.47 -16.18 9.85
C GLN A 114 -10.18 -17.02 9.70
N GLY A 115 -9.06 -16.60 10.27
CA GLY A 115 -7.80 -17.35 10.19
C GLY A 115 -6.55 -16.48 10.11
N ILE A 116 -5.43 -17.12 9.76
CA ILE A 116 -4.13 -16.48 9.57
C ILE A 116 -3.86 -16.36 8.07
N PHE A 117 -3.49 -15.15 7.63
CA PHE A 117 -3.16 -14.82 6.26
C PHE A 117 -1.68 -14.45 6.17
N GLU A 118 -0.92 -15.30 5.50
CA GLU A 118 0.52 -15.12 5.29
C GLU A 118 0.79 -14.69 3.85
N ALA A 119 1.72 -13.74 3.71
CA ALA A 119 2.27 -13.33 2.43
C ALA A 119 3.80 -13.25 2.47
N THR A 120 4.40 -13.54 1.33
CA THR A 120 5.82 -13.35 1.09
C THR A 120 6.06 -12.16 0.16
N GLY A 121 7.21 -11.52 0.30
CA GLY A 121 7.66 -10.43 -0.54
C GLY A 121 9.17 -10.32 -0.56
N ARG A 122 9.71 -9.53 -1.50
CA ARG A 122 11.16 -9.25 -1.55
C ARG A 122 11.64 -8.49 -0.32
N ASP A 123 10.78 -7.65 0.25
CA ASP A 123 11.03 -6.96 1.50
C ASP A 123 9.77 -6.92 2.39
N ILE A 124 9.92 -6.36 3.58
CA ILE A 124 8.86 -6.32 4.60
C ILE A 124 7.65 -5.48 4.19
N LYS A 125 7.84 -4.40 3.42
CA LYS A 125 6.78 -3.47 3.03
C LYS A 125 5.86 -4.14 2.00
N GLU A 126 6.47 -4.81 1.03
CA GLU A 126 5.75 -5.64 0.06
C GLU A 126 4.93 -6.74 0.76
N ALA A 127 5.55 -7.44 1.73
CA ALA A 127 4.90 -8.50 2.49
C ALA A 127 3.72 -7.99 3.35
N ILE A 128 3.87 -6.82 4.00
CA ILE A 128 2.79 -6.15 4.74
C ILE A 128 1.59 -5.91 3.82
N CYS A 129 1.82 -5.27 2.67
CA CYS A 129 0.76 -4.91 1.72
C CYS A 129 -0.01 -6.13 1.23
N LYS A 130 0.70 -7.19 0.84
CA LYS A 130 0.09 -8.44 0.39
C LYS A 130 -0.71 -9.12 1.50
N ALA A 131 -0.16 -9.22 2.70
CA ALA A 131 -0.86 -9.85 3.83
C ALA A 131 -2.14 -9.09 4.20
N ALA A 132 -2.10 -7.75 4.17
CA ALA A 132 -3.26 -6.91 4.41
C ALA A 132 -4.36 -7.16 3.37
N LEU A 133 -3.99 -7.17 2.09
CA LEU A 133 -4.92 -7.47 1.00
C LEU A 133 -5.54 -8.86 1.09
N LEU A 134 -4.72 -9.88 1.40
CA LEU A 134 -5.22 -11.24 1.58
C LEU A 134 -6.21 -11.35 2.75
N THR A 135 -5.94 -10.64 3.83
CA THR A 135 -6.82 -10.60 5.00
C THR A 135 -8.13 -9.91 4.68
N ARG A 136 -8.05 -8.77 3.98
CA ARG A 136 -9.20 -7.93 3.66
C ARG A 136 -10.13 -8.58 2.64
N LEU A 137 -9.57 -9.23 1.61
CA LEU A 137 -10.34 -9.84 0.52
C LEU A 137 -10.81 -11.27 0.82
N ALA A 138 -10.35 -11.86 1.92
CA ALA A 138 -10.88 -13.13 2.41
C ALA A 138 -12.06 -12.95 3.37
N GLY A 139 -12.19 -11.75 3.96
CA GLY A 139 -13.28 -11.28 4.82
C GLY A 139 -14.63 -11.31 4.14
#